data_AF-A0A7V8FL25-F1
#
_entry.id   AF-A0A7V8FL25-F1
#
_cell.length_a   1.000
_cell.length_b   1.000
_cell.length_c   1.000
_cell.angle_alpha   90.00
_cell.angle_beta   90.00
_cell.angle_gamma   90.00
#
_symmetry.space_group_name_H-M   'P 1'
#
loop_
_entity.id
_entity.type
_entity.pdbx_description
1 polymer ?
#
loop_
_entity_poly.entity_id
_entity_poly.type
_entity_poly.pdbx_seq_one_letter_code
_entity_poly.pdbx_strand_id
1 'polypeptide(L)'
;MSLFNAPFEIHVHGDVPLRADVELTQLQEALKPLWSYAGARSLADGAASAYDDEPGIRFDAKTHTLHLCWTIGGDEDFRQSLDDMCMSLNELAERGAFIEVTFYDSAYDEEDEQHADDDESRDDFVMLFVGPTPAAIMQVQRDLLIEDVVHLMERHFDGAELGGVVQEIDKLFEERFDALVDSLQVGRPPRGVGNGGSGRGGNGRKPRHLH
;
A
#
# COMPACT_ATOMS: atom_id res chain seq x y z
N MET A 1 20.69 7.71 -8.56
CA MET A 1 20.91 9.13 -8.91
C MET A 1 21.33 9.86 -7.64
N SER A 2 22.12 10.94 -7.71
CA SER A 2 22.39 11.78 -6.54
C SER A 2 21.20 12.72 -6.30
N LEU A 3 20.83 12.98 -5.04
CA LEU A 3 19.71 13.88 -4.68
C LEU A 3 19.77 15.24 -5.39
N PHE A 4 20.97 15.80 -5.53
CA PHE A 4 21.27 17.09 -6.17
C PHE A 4 20.84 17.26 -7.64
N ASN A 5 20.22 16.25 -8.27
CA ASN A 5 19.81 16.34 -9.67
C ASN A 5 18.49 15.59 -9.95
N ALA A 6 17.78 15.18 -8.90
CA ALA A 6 16.49 14.52 -9.00
C ALA A 6 15.37 15.54 -8.77
N PRO A 7 14.25 15.49 -9.51
CA PRO A 7 13.17 16.46 -9.36
C PRO A 7 12.50 16.38 -7.99
N PHE A 8 12.44 15.20 -7.36
CA PHE A 8 11.86 15.03 -6.03
C PHE A 8 12.87 14.49 -5.02
N GLU A 9 12.75 15.00 -3.79
CA GLU A 9 13.19 14.31 -2.59
C GLU A 9 12.01 13.49 -2.03
N ILE A 10 12.17 12.18 -1.98
CA ILE A 10 11.09 11.26 -1.65
C ILE A 10 11.36 10.63 -0.29
N HIS A 11 10.41 10.78 0.62
CA HIS A 11 10.46 10.25 1.99
C HIS A 11 9.54 9.04 2.08
N VAL A 12 10.03 7.91 2.58
CA VAL A 12 9.27 6.67 2.75
C VAL A 12 9.33 6.23 4.21
N HIS A 13 8.19 6.33 4.89
CA HIS A 13 8.05 6.07 6.31
C HIS A 13 7.03 4.97 6.61
N GLY A 14 7.37 4.02 7.47
CA GLY A 14 6.41 3.03 7.91
C GLY A 14 7.03 1.82 8.59
N ASP A 15 6.21 1.16 9.41
CA ASP A 15 6.58 -0.08 10.08
C ASP A 15 5.66 -1.21 9.61
N VAL A 16 6.24 -2.23 9.00
CA VAL A 16 5.51 -3.41 8.51
C VAL A 16 5.86 -4.62 9.37
N PRO A 17 4.93 -5.08 10.22
CA PRO A 17 5.08 -6.34 10.94
C PRO A 17 5.06 -7.50 9.95
N LEU A 18 6.10 -8.32 9.98
CA LEU A 18 6.29 -9.46 9.10
C LEU A 18 5.98 -10.74 9.85
N ARG A 19 5.58 -11.78 9.13
CA ARG A 19 5.42 -13.10 9.76
C ARG A 19 6.74 -13.59 10.35
N ALA A 20 6.64 -14.37 11.41
CA ALA A 20 7.78 -14.95 12.10
C ALA A 20 8.65 -15.88 11.23
N ASP A 21 8.13 -16.38 10.11
CA ASP A 21 8.84 -17.24 9.17
C ASP A 21 9.50 -16.50 8.00
N VAL A 22 9.40 -15.16 7.95
CA VAL A 22 10.03 -14.36 6.90
C VAL A 22 11.53 -14.31 7.10
N GLU A 23 12.25 -14.82 6.11
CA GLU A 23 13.70 -14.77 6.02
C GLU A 23 14.19 -13.49 5.33
N LEU A 24 15.42 -13.07 5.64
CA LEU A 24 16.02 -11.86 5.04
C LEU A 24 16.06 -11.93 3.50
N THR A 25 16.23 -13.12 2.92
CA THR A 25 16.26 -13.30 1.46
C THR A 25 14.91 -13.00 0.81
N GLN A 26 13.80 -13.38 1.45
CA GLN A 26 12.45 -13.05 0.96
C GLN A 26 12.22 -11.54 1.02
N LEU A 27 12.66 -10.91 2.10
CA LEU A 27 12.57 -9.47 2.26
C LEU A 27 13.45 -8.72 1.24
N GLN A 28 14.66 -9.21 0.94
CA GLN A 28 15.52 -8.64 -0.08
C GLN A 28 14.88 -8.65 -1.47
N GLU A 29 14.20 -9.74 -1.84
CA GLU A 29 13.46 -9.83 -3.09
C GLU A 29 12.21 -8.92 -3.09
N ALA A 30 11.46 -8.87 -1.98
CA ALA A 30 10.28 -8.01 -1.88
C ALA A 30 10.61 -6.50 -1.97
N LEU A 31 11.77 -6.10 -1.44
CA LEU A 31 12.25 -4.71 -1.46
C LEU A 31 13.10 -4.37 -2.69
N LYS A 32 13.24 -5.32 -3.62
CA LYS A 32 14.01 -5.15 -4.86
C LYS A 32 13.63 -3.94 -5.70
N PRO A 33 12.33 -3.63 -5.90
CA PRO A 33 11.95 -2.43 -6.64
C PRO A 33 12.60 -1.17 -6.09
N LEU A 34 12.65 -1.00 -4.76
CA LEU A 34 13.20 0.20 -4.12
C LEU A 34 14.71 0.34 -4.33
N TRP A 35 15.49 -0.66 -3.93
CA TRP A 35 16.94 -0.55 -4.01
C TRP A 35 17.45 -0.64 -5.45
N SER A 36 16.71 -1.30 -6.36
CA SER A 36 17.05 -1.29 -7.79
C SER A 36 16.78 0.08 -8.41
N TYR A 37 15.68 0.74 -8.04
CA TYR A 37 15.38 2.11 -8.47
C TYR A 37 16.50 3.08 -8.05
N ALA A 38 17.00 2.92 -6.82
CA ALA A 38 18.15 3.69 -6.31
C ALA A 38 19.46 3.45 -7.09
N GLY A 39 19.50 2.44 -7.97
CA GLY A 39 20.70 2.01 -8.69
C GLY A 39 21.64 1.13 -7.85
N ALA A 40 21.18 0.65 -6.69
CA ALA A 40 21.94 -0.25 -5.84
C ALA A 40 21.87 -1.68 -6.36
N ARG A 41 22.85 -2.50 -5.95
CA ARG A 41 22.94 -3.91 -6.39
C ARG A 41 22.35 -4.91 -5.41
N SER A 42 21.97 -4.45 -4.22
CA SER A 42 21.39 -5.25 -3.15
C SER A 42 20.73 -4.34 -2.11
N LEU A 43 19.90 -4.92 -1.25
CA LEU A 43 19.31 -4.20 -0.12
C LEU A 43 20.37 -3.58 0.79
N ALA A 44 21.47 -4.30 1.10
CA ALA A 44 22.52 -3.76 1.96
C ALA A 44 23.24 -2.54 1.37
N ASP A 45 23.27 -2.43 0.04
CA ASP A 45 23.88 -1.33 -0.72
C ASP A 45 22.92 -0.14 -0.87
N GLY A 46 21.61 -0.40 -0.97
CA GLY A 46 20.58 0.62 -1.20
C GLY A 46 19.74 1.00 0.02
N ALA A 47 19.95 0.38 1.18
CA ALA A 47 19.15 0.63 2.38
C ALA A 47 19.50 1.92 3.11
N ALA A 48 20.69 2.48 2.87
CA ALA A 48 21.09 3.75 3.48
C ALA A 48 20.20 4.87 2.95
N SER A 49 19.80 5.77 3.84
CA SER A 49 19.06 6.97 3.46
C SER A 49 19.98 8.04 2.88
N ALA A 50 19.38 9.02 2.20
CA ALA A 50 19.98 10.28 1.81
C ALA A 50 20.67 11.00 2.99
N TYR A 51 20.04 10.95 4.16
CA TYR A 51 20.47 11.62 5.38
C TYR A 51 21.10 10.64 6.38
N ASP A 52 22.26 11.00 6.93
CA ASP A 52 23.07 10.11 7.80
C ASP A 52 22.41 9.79 9.15
N ASP A 53 21.52 10.66 9.63
CA ASP A 53 20.77 10.50 10.88
C ASP A 53 19.53 9.62 10.72
N GLU A 54 19.07 9.40 9.50
CA GLU A 54 17.97 8.49 9.21
C GLU A 54 18.45 7.04 9.19
N PRO A 55 17.70 6.12 9.81
CA PRO A 55 18.13 4.74 9.93
C PRO A 55 18.10 3.98 8.60
N GLY A 56 17.34 4.46 7.60
CA GLY A 56 17.16 3.81 6.31
C GLY A 56 16.16 2.65 6.37
N ILE A 57 16.35 1.69 5.47
CA ILE A 57 15.57 0.46 5.42
C ILE A 57 16.19 -0.59 6.37
N ARG A 58 15.47 -1.02 7.40
CA ARG A 58 15.99 -1.97 8.39
C ARG A 58 15.02 -3.10 8.68
N PHE A 59 15.56 -4.31 8.84
CA PHE A 59 14.82 -5.45 9.35
C PHE A 59 15.25 -5.75 10.78
N ASP A 60 14.32 -5.66 11.73
CA ASP A 60 14.54 -6.10 13.10
C ASP A 60 14.09 -7.55 13.26
N ALA A 61 15.05 -8.47 13.28
CA ALA A 61 14.80 -9.90 13.45
C ALA A 61 14.24 -10.28 14.83
N LYS A 62 14.33 -9.42 15.86
CA LYS A 62 13.78 -9.70 17.18
C LYS A 62 12.28 -9.45 17.24
N THR A 63 11.85 -8.36 16.61
CA THR A 63 10.45 -7.94 16.56
C THR A 63 9.75 -8.42 15.29
N HIS A 64 10.50 -8.97 14.32
CA HIS A 64 10.03 -9.30 12.98
C HIS A 64 9.38 -8.11 12.29
N THR A 65 9.97 -6.92 12.42
CA THR A 65 9.45 -5.69 11.82
C THR A 65 10.40 -5.17 10.74
N LEU A 66 9.86 -4.85 9.57
CA LEU A 66 10.50 -4.00 8.60
C LEU A 66 10.24 -2.54 8.98
N HIS A 67 11.30 -1.81 9.26
CA HIS A 67 11.29 -0.38 9.51
C HIS A 67 11.73 0.37 8.24
N LEU A 68 10.91 1.30 7.80
CA LEU A 68 11.18 2.23 6.71
C LEU A 68 11.30 3.63 7.32
N CYS A 69 12.51 4.18 7.29
CA CYS A 69 12.73 5.61 7.42
C CYS A 69 13.82 6.00 6.44
N TRP A 70 13.40 6.15 5.18
CA TRP A 70 14.28 6.14 4.02
C TRP A 70 13.92 7.27 3.06
N THR A 71 14.93 8.08 2.76
CA THR A 71 14.86 9.23 1.87
C THR A 71 15.73 9.00 0.65
N ILE A 72 15.20 9.31 -0.52
CA ILE A 72 15.87 9.14 -1.80
C ILE A 72 15.51 10.25 -2.79
N GLY A 73 16.47 10.65 -3.63
CA GLY A 73 16.19 11.48 -4.80
C GLY A 73 15.58 10.65 -5.94
N GLY A 74 14.44 11.07 -6.47
CA GLY A 74 13.75 10.38 -7.55
C GLY A 74 12.83 11.26 -8.37
N ASP A 75 11.96 10.61 -9.15
CA ASP A 75 10.98 11.18 -10.06
C ASP A 75 9.63 10.44 -9.93
N GLU A 76 8.67 10.74 -10.81
CA GLU A 76 7.34 10.13 -10.75
C GLU A 76 7.35 8.61 -10.96
N ASP A 77 8.35 8.05 -11.65
CA ASP A 77 8.45 6.62 -11.93
C ASP A 77 8.64 5.79 -10.65
N PHE A 78 9.06 6.43 -9.56
CA PHE A 78 9.18 5.76 -8.26
C PHE A 78 7.85 5.19 -7.76
N ARG A 79 6.70 5.75 -8.18
CA ARG A 79 5.36 5.23 -7.82
C ARG A 79 5.15 3.78 -8.26
N GLN A 80 5.66 3.41 -9.44
CA GLN A 80 5.61 2.01 -9.89
C GLN A 80 6.44 1.09 -8.98
N SER A 81 7.59 1.56 -8.49
CA SER A 81 8.42 0.80 -7.57
C SER A 81 7.74 0.59 -6.21
N LEU A 82 6.97 1.58 -5.75
CA LEU A 82 6.14 1.48 -4.54
C LEU A 82 5.00 0.46 -4.71
N ASP A 83 4.31 0.47 -5.85
CA ASP A 83 3.26 -0.51 -6.16
C ASP A 83 3.81 -1.95 -6.16
N ASP A 84 4.92 -2.18 -6.85
CA ASP A 84 5.57 -3.49 -6.93
C ASP A 84 6.05 -3.99 -5.55
N MET A 85 6.58 -3.08 -4.74
CA MET A 85 6.95 -3.35 -3.34
C MET A 85 5.70 -3.75 -2.52
N CYS A 86 4.61 -3.00 -2.63
CA CYS A 86 3.39 -3.27 -1.86
C CYS A 86 2.80 -4.63 -2.21
N MET A 87 2.75 -4.97 -3.52
CA MET A 87 2.32 -6.29 -3.97
C MET A 87 3.17 -7.41 -3.35
N SER A 88 4.49 -7.22 -3.29
CA SER A 88 5.41 -8.21 -2.73
C SER A 88 5.32 -8.31 -1.20
N LEU A 89 5.12 -7.19 -0.50
CA LEU A 89 5.02 -7.15 0.96
C LEU A 89 3.72 -7.75 1.49
N ASN A 90 2.62 -7.73 0.73
CA ASN A 90 1.35 -8.33 1.15
C ASN A 90 1.53 -9.79 1.58
N GLU A 91 2.29 -10.57 0.82
CA GLU A 91 2.56 -11.98 1.13
C GLU A 91 3.60 -12.18 2.23
N LEU A 92 4.23 -11.15 2.78
CA LEU A 92 5.19 -11.25 3.90
C LEU A 92 4.64 -10.68 5.21
N ALA A 93 3.70 -9.73 5.11
CA ALA A 93 3.09 -9.08 6.25
C ALA A 93 2.34 -10.07 7.15
N GLU A 94 2.46 -9.88 8.47
CA GLU A 94 1.69 -10.61 9.48
C GLU A 94 0.27 -10.02 9.64
N ARG A 95 0.18 -8.70 9.59
CA ARG A 95 -1.07 -7.93 9.74
C ARG A 95 -1.04 -6.70 8.83
N GLY A 96 -2.17 -6.00 8.76
CA GLY A 96 -2.25 -4.73 8.04
C GLY A 96 -1.26 -3.69 8.60
N ALA A 97 -0.63 -2.94 7.71
CA ALA A 97 0.24 -1.82 8.01
C ALA A 97 0.06 -0.72 6.94
N PHE A 98 0.40 0.51 7.30
CA PHE A 98 0.46 1.62 6.37
C PHE A 98 1.91 2.08 6.18
N ILE A 99 2.19 2.64 5.00
CA ILE A 99 3.46 3.26 4.64
C ILE A 99 3.12 4.63 4.07
N GLU A 100 3.68 5.66 4.67
CA GLU A 100 3.53 7.05 4.26
C GLU A 100 4.64 7.40 3.27
N VAL A 101 4.29 8.04 2.17
CA VAL A 101 5.24 8.49 1.17
C VAL A 101 4.98 9.95 0.83
N THR A 102 6.02 10.78 0.91
CA THR A 102 5.97 12.18 0.50
C THR A 102 6.95 12.45 -0.62
N PHE A 103 6.52 13.15 -1.65
CA PHE A 103 7.34 13.65 -2.76
C PHE A 103 7.49 15.16 -2.59
N TYR A 104 8.65 15.63 -2.14
CA TYR A 104 8.97 17.06 -2.05
C TYR A 104 9.66 17.53 -3.32
N ASP A 105 9.18 18.64 -3.91
CA ASP A 105 9.81 19.23 -5.10
C ASP A 105 11.12 19.94 -4.72
N SER A 106 12.23 19.40 -5.22
CA SER A 106 13.59 19.91 -4.97
C SER A 106 13.85 21.29 -5.57
N ALA A 107 13.14 21.70 -6.64
CA ALA A 107 13.40 22.96 -7.34
C ALA A 107 12.88 24.18 -6.58
N TYR A 108 11.94 23.97 -5.65
CA TYR A 108 11.35 25.03 -4.85
C TYR A 108 12.28 25.49 -3.71
N ASP A 109 13.17 24.62 -3.24
CA ASP A 109 14.03 24.92 -2.07
C ASP A 109 15.25 25.79 -2.45
N GLU A 110 15.65 25.83 -3.73
CA GLU A 110 16.90 26.47 -4.14
C GLU A 110 16.81 27.93 -4.61
N GLU A 111 15.72 28.47 -5.23
CA GLU A 111 15.88 29.81 -5.86
C GLU A 111 14.67 30.71 -6.24
N ASP A 112 13.39 30.47 -5.86
CA ASP A 112 12.28 31.28 -6.45
C ASP A 112 11.20 31.84 -5.48
N GLU A 113 11.55 32.89 -4.72
CA GLU A 113 10.55 33.81 -4.13
C GLU A 113 10.00 34.84 -5.16
N GLN A 114 10.52 34.88 -6.40
CA GLN A 114 10.23 35.93 -7.39
C GLN A 114 9.41 35.50 -8.62
N HIS A 115 9.07 34.20 -8.73
CA HIS A 115 8.19 33.67 -9.77
C HIS A 115 7.06 32.79 -9.20
N ALA A 116 6.42 33.25 -8.12
CA ALA A 116 5.15 32.69 -7.65
C ALA A 116 3.97 33.10 -8.56
N ASP A 117 4.07 32.83 -9.86
CA ASP A 117 2.90 32.82 -10.75
C ASP A 117 2.33 31.40 -10.74
N ASP A 118 1.34 31.17 -9.87
CA ASP A 118 0.26 30.17 -10.01
C ASP A 118 0.62 28.66 -10.11
N ASP A 119 1.82 28.20 -9.75
CA ASP A 119 2.07 26.77 -9.52
C ASP A 119 1.88 26.47 -8.02
N GLU A 120 0.72 25.90 -7.71
CA GLU A 120 0.35 25.39 -6.39
C GLU A 120 1.48 24.51 -5.82
N SER A 121 1.78 24.65 -4.52
CA SER A 121 2.67 23.74 -3.79
C SER A 121 2.32 22.28 -4.13
N ARG A 122 3.22 21.64 -4.89
CA ARG A 122 2.98 20.38 -5.62
C ARG A 122 3.42 19.14 -4.86
N ASP A 123 3.72 19.26 -3.57
CA ASP A 123 4.09 18.13 -2.73
C ASP A 123 2.97 17.08 -2.76
N ASP A 124 3.31 15.86 -3.17
CA ASP A 124 2.36 14.75 -3.23
C ASP A 124 2.55 13.82 -2.03
N PHE A 125 1.45 13.51 -1.36
CA PHE A 125 1.42 12.61 -0.20
C PHE A 125 0.56 11.39 -0.51
N VAL A 126 1.15 10.22 -0.39
CA VAL A 126 0.50 8.95 -0.68
C VAL A 126 0.56 8.04 0.54
N MET A 127 -0.61 7.54 0.95
CA MET A 127 -0.74 6.48 1.95
C MET A 127 -0.90 5.14 1.26
N LEU A 128 0.09 4.26 1.43
CA LEU A 128 0.08 2.90 0.94
C LEU A 128 -0.32 1.96 2.06
N PHE A 129 -1.10 0.93 1.74
CA PHE A 129 -1.51 -0.08 2.72
C PHE A 129 -1.14 -1.46 2.24
N VAL A 130 -0.47 -2.22 3.12
CA VAL A 130 -0.04 -3.59 2.86
C VAL A 130 -0.63 -4.53 3.91
N GLY A 131 -0.88 -5.78 3.52
CA GLY A 131 -1.37 -6.78 4.45
C GLY A 131 -1.66 -8.13 3.80
N PRO A 132 -1.75 -9.21 4.60
CA PRO A 132 -1.89 -10.57 4.10
C PRO A 132 -3.24 -10.84 3.42
N THR A 133 -4.25 -10.01 3.67
CA THR A 133 -5.57 -10.11 3.05
C THR A 133 -6.17 -8.71 2.86
N PRO A 134 -7.13 -8.54 1.93
CA PRO A 134 -7.88 -7.29 1.81
C PRO A 134 -8.57 -6.89 3.12
N ALA A 135 -9.05 -7.85 3.91
CA ALA A 135 -9.66 -7.61 5.21
C ALA A 135 -8.68 -6.96 6.20
N ALA A 136 -7.43 -7.45 6.25
CA ALA A 136 -6.39 -6.91 7.11
C ALA A 136 -6.00 -5.47 6.70
N ILE A 137 -5.97 -5.18 5.39
CA ILE A 137 -5.73 -3.83 4.87
C ILE A 137 -6.87 -2.88 5.26
N MET A 138 -8.12 -3.30 5.06
CA MET A 138 -9.28 -2.49 5.44
C MET A 138 -9.33 -2.22 6.95
N GLN A 139 -8.90 -3.19 7.77
CA GLN A 139 -8.82 -3.00 9.21
C GLN A 139 -7.84 -1.90 9.60
N VAL A 140 -6.61 -1.89 9.04
CA VAL A 140 -5.65 -0.81 9.36
C VAL A 140 -6.09 0.54 8.81
N GLN A 141 -6.74 0.58 7.64
CA GLN A 141 -7.35 1.80 7.09
C GLN A 141 -8.42 2.37 8.02
N ARG A 142 -9.26 1.50 8.59
CA ARG A 142 -10.28 1.87 9.57
C ARG A 142 -9.64 2.40 10.84
N ASP A 143 -8.68 1.66 11.40
CA ASP A 143 -8.05 1.99 12.67
C ASP A 143 -7.32 3.34 12.58
N LEU A 144 -6.60 3.59 11.48
CA LEU A 144 -5.95 4.87 11.20
C LEU A 144 -6.98 6.02 11.11
N LEU A 145 -8.06 5.86 10.35
CA LEU A 145 -9.08 6.90 10.24
C LEU A 145 -9.74 7.21 11.59
N ILE A 146 -10.00 6.18 12.40
CA ILE A 146 -10.53 6.35 13.74
C ILE A 146 -9.55 7.15 14.60
N GLU A 147 -8.27 6.77 14.60
CA GLU A 147 -7.23 7.48 15.35
C GLU A 147 -7.17 8.96 14.95
N ASP A 148 -7.11 9.26 13.66
CA ASP A 148 -7.03 10.64 13.15
C ASP A 148 -8.24 11.47 13.53
N VAL A 149 -9.45 10.93 13.34
CA VAL A 149 -10.70 11.64 13.65
C VAL A 149 -10.84 11.85 15.15
N VAL A 150 -10.54 10.83 15.96
CA VAL A 150 -10.58 10.94 17.42
C VAL A 150 -9.56 11.98 17.89
N HIS A 151 -8.32 11.91 17.42
CA HIS A 151 -7.27 12.86 17.78
C HIS A 151 -7.64 14.31 17.44
N LEU A 152 -8.26 14.52 16.28
CA LEU A 152 -8.75 15.85 15.89
C LEU A 152 -9.88 16.34 16.81
N MET A 153 -10.82 15.45 17.15
CA MET A 153 -12.00 15.80 17.96
C MET A 153 -11.71 15.95 19.45
N GLU A 154 -10.72 15.24 20.00
CA GLU A 154 -10.28 15.34 21.40
C GLU A 154 -9.75 16.74 21.78
N ARG A 155 -9.47 17.58 20.78
CA ARG A 155 -9.17 19.02 21.00
C ARG A 155 -10.38 19.80 21.52
N HIS A 156 -11.59 19.26 21.35
CA HIS A 156 -12.85 19.94 21.65
C HIS A 156 -13.79 19.15 22.56
N PHE A 157 -13.66 17.82 22.60
CA PHE A 157 -14.53 16.90 23.33
C PHE A 157 -13.70 15.94 24.20
N ASP A 158 -14.31 15.31 25.21
CA ASP A 158 -13.67 14.21 25.93
C ASP A 158 -13.70 12.94 25.07
N GLY A 159 -12.59 12.19 24.99
CA GLY A 159 -12.50 10.96 24.21
C GLY A 159 -13.60 9.93 24.57
N ALA A 160 -14.08 9.91 25.81
CA ALA A 160 -15.19 9.06 26.24
C ALA A 160 -16.53 9.40 25.55
N GLU A 161 -16.70 10.62 25.05
CA GLU A 161 -17.89 11.07 24.33
C GLU A 161 -17.87 10.69 22.84
N LEU A 162 -16.69 10.34 22.31
CA LEU A 162 -16.48 10.10 20.88
C LEU A 162 -16.86 8.69 20.41
N GLY A 163 -17.33 7.82 21.31
CA GLY A 163 -17.74 6.45 20.96
C GLY A 163 -18.82 6.39 19.87
N GLY A 164 -19.72 7.39 19.81
CA GLY A 164 -20.71 7.48 18.73
C GLY A 164 -20.10 7.76 17.36
N VAL A 165 -19.02 8.56 17.29
CA VAL A 165 -18.31 8.87 16.04
C VAL A 165 -17.60 7.63 15.52
N VAL A 166 -16.90 6.92 16.42
CA VAL A 166 -16.23 5.64 16.09
C VAL A 166 -17.23 4.64 15.51
N GLN A 167 -18.42 4.51 16.12
CA GLN A 167 -19.47 3.62 15.63
C GLN A 167 -19.98 3.98 14.22
N GLU A 168 -20.03 5.27 13.85
CA GLU A 168 -20.42 5.65 12.49
C GLU A 168 -19.33 5.33 11.47
N ILE A 169 -18.05 5.47 11.83
CA ILE A 169 -16.93 5.03 10.98
C ILE A 169 -16.99 3.51 10.78
N ASP A 170 -17.27 2.75 11.85
CA ASP A 170 -17.37 1.29 11.80
C ASP A 170 -18.40 0.82 10.79
N LYS A 171 -19.58 1.44 10.79
CA LYS A 171 -20.64 1.13 9.82
C LYS A 171 -20.19 1.35 8.38
N LEU A 172 -19.50 2.46 8.10
CA LEU A 172 -19.02 2.74 6.74
C LEU A 172 -18.00 1.69 6.27
N PHE A 173 -17.14 1.20 7.17
CA PHE A 173 -16.17 0.15 6.84
C PHE A 173 -16.82 -1.23 6.72
N GLU A 174 -17.82 -1.53 7.54
CA GLU A 174 -18.62 -2.76 7.44
C GLU A 174 -19.34 -2.83 6.07
N GLU A 175 -20.01 -1.75 5.66
CA GLU A 175 -20.65 -1.67 4.33
C GLU A 175 -19.66 -1.86 3.18
N ARG A 176 -18.46 -1.26 3.28
CA ARG A 176 -17.39 -1.46 2.28
C ARG A 176 -16.88 -2.90 2.27
N PHE A 177 -16.79 -3.53 3.44
CA PHE A 177 -16.30 -4.90 3.56
C PHE A 177 -17.28 -5.88 2.91
N ASP A 178 -18.57 -5.72 3.19
CA ASP A 178 -19.63 -6.52 2.59
C ASP A 178 -19.63 -6.38 1.06
N ALA A 179 -19.53 -5.15 0.54
CA ALA A 179 -19.45 -4.90 -0.89
C ALA A 179 -18.22 -5.57 -1.54
N LEU A 180 -17.07 -5.56 -0.85
CA LEU A 180 -15.85 -6.24 -1.31
C LEU A 180 -16.04 -7.75 -1.35
N VAL A 181 -16.58 -8.35 -0.29
CA VAL A 181 -16.83 -9.80 -0.21
C VAL A 181 -17.78 -10.24 -1.32
N ASP A 182 -18.87 -9.50 -1.55
CA ASP A 182 -19.82 -9.77 -2.62
C ASP A 182 -19.13 -9.74 -3.99
N SER A 183 -18.29 -8.75 -4.25
CA SER A 183 -17.55 -8.65 -5.52
C SER A 183 -16.63 -9.85 -5.78
N LEU A 184 -15.94 -10.35 -4.75
CA LEU A 184 -15.06 -11.52 -4.84
C LEU A 184 -15.84 -12.82 -5.06
N GLN A 185 -17.04 -12.93 -4.50
CA GLN A 185 -17.93 -14.07 -4.71
C GLN A 185 -18.51 -14.09 -6.12
N VAL A 186 -18.84 -12.93 -6.69
CA VAL A 186 -19.33 -12.77 -8.07
C VAL A 186 -18.25 -13.13 -9.10
N GLY A 187 -16.97 -12.85 -8.80
CA GLY A 187 -15.84 -13.17 -9.68
C GLY A 187 -15.45 -14.66 -9.72
N ARG A 188 -16.03 -15.52 -8.87
CA ARG A 188 -15.68 -16.94 -8.82
C ARG A 188 -16.37 -17.69 -9.98
N PRO A 189 -15.64 -18.32 -10.93
CA PRO A 189 -16.28 -19.15 -11.94
C PRO A 189 -17.07 -20.26 -11.25
N PRO A 190 -18.27 -20.63 -11.76
CA PRO A 190 -19.11 -21.62 -11.11
C PRO A 190 -18.29 -22.88 -10.86
N ARG A 191 -18.16 -23.29 -9.59
CA ARG A 191 -17.57 -24.60 -9.26
C ARG A 191 -18.41 -25.62 -9.98
N GLY A 192 -17.84 -26.20 -11.04
CA GLY A 192 -18.49 -27.22 -11.84
C GLY A 192 -18.96 -28.33 -10.91
N VAL A 193 -20.28 -28.42 -10.76
CA VAL A 193 -20.93 -29.57 -10.12
C VAL A 193 -20.65 -30.74 -11.06
N GLY A 194 -19.57 -31.47 -10.78
CA GLY A 194 -19.28 -32.77 -11.37
C GLY A 194 -20.33 -33.78 -10.91
N ASN A 195 -21.55 -33.64 -11.41
CA ASN A 195 -22.58 -34.64 -11.25
C ASN A 195 -22.31 -35.76 -12.27
N GLY A 196 -21.56 -36.76 -11.83
CA GLY A 196 -21.56 -38.07 -12.49
C GLY A 196 -23.00 -38.59 -12.56
N GLY A 197 -23.55 -38.69 -13.76
CA GLY A 197 -24.94 -39.09 -13.95
C GLY A 197 -25.30 -39.26 -15.42
N SER A 198 -24.95 -40.41 -15.98
CA SER A 198 -25.75 -41.22 -16.92
C SER A 198 -26.88 -40.55 -17.73
N GLY A 199 -26.83 -40.66 -19.07
CA GLY A 199 -28.06 -40.95 -19.83
C GLY A 199 -28.22 -40.27 -21.20
N ARG A 200 -28.08 -41.09 -22.26
CA ARG A 200 -28.92 -41.17 -23.47
C ARG A 200 -29.38 -39.89 -24.20
N GLY A 201 -28.84 -39.74 -25.41
CA GLY A 201 -29.65 -39.95 -26.62
C GLY A 201 -30.21 -38.72 -27.35
N GLY A 202 -30.13 -38.76 -28.68
CA GLY A 202 -31.22 -38.25 -29.53
C GLY A 202 -30.88 -37.10 -30.47
N ASN A 203 -30.64 -37.47 -31.74
CA ASN A 203 -30.83 -36.68 -32.96
C ASN A 203 -31.84 -35.52 -32.86
N GLY A 204 -31.50 -34.37 -33.45
CA GLY A 204 -32.46 -33.31 -33.75
C GLY A 204 -31.92 -32.26 -34.73
N ARG A 205 -31.92 -32.59 -36.02
CA ARG A 205 -31.68 -31.66 -37.14
C ARG A 205 -32.61 -30.45 -37.04
N LYS A 206 -32.06 -29.22 -37.02
CA LYS A 206 -32.82 -27.98 -37.25
C LYS A 206 -32.90 -27.69 -38.76
N PRO A 207 -34.09 -27.46 -39.35
CA PRO A 207 -34.22 -26.96 -40.71
C PRO A 207 -34.07 -25.43 -40.76
N ARG A 208 -33.47 -24.95 -41.87
CA ARG A 208 -33.37 -23.54 -42.29
C ARG A 208 -34.67 -23.10 -42.96
N HIS A 209 -35.19 -21.91 -42.64
CA HIS A 209 -35.92 -20.99 -43.52
C HIS A 209 -35.79 -19.58 -42.89
N LEU A 210 -35.12 -18.59 -43.48
CA LEU A 210 -35.54 -17.66 -44.54
C LEU A 210 -36.92 -17.01 -44.31
N HIS A 211 -36.92 -15.78 -43.77
CA HIS A 211 -37.21 -14.56 -44.53
C HIS A 211 -36.47 -13.39 -43.88
#